data_AF-D1P378-F1
#
_entry.id   AF-D1P378-F1
#
_cell.length_a   1.000
_cell.length_b   1.000
_cell.length_c   1.000
_cell.angle_alpha   90.00
_cell.angle_beta   90.00
_cell.angle_gamma   90.00
#
_symmetry.space_group_name_H-M   'P 1'
#
loop_
_entity.id
_entity.type
_entity.pdbx_description
1 polymer ?
#
loop_
_entity_poly.entity_id
_entity_poly.type
_entity_poly.pdbx_seq_one_letter_code
_entity_poly.pdbx_strand_id
1 'polypeptide(L)'
;MSILAEIQHDAINPEVRVADLLRKCLFLASKTGSDDFKNWVLHELDGYPSYDDVPDYRIISCHSKGSFSRYGGILKNLPIDLSILPEEYTELFGKMVVTNTVASIEGLLQTSESQIVKSNWNAEATRLVSDKIYQGMYCIEAWNETAIHLMSGILDSVKTKVLSIVLELENKLPDIEEVKLSKLDEKVVTQVFNNIINGNANIANSGENFTQNLQVQSNELVDKLVHELIDLKRQGKDCEVIDCLISHVESIKQVKDRQEGLEKVAKISSIAANSVTVLPVVGMYIGKLIELFS
;
A
#
# COMPACT_ATOMS: atom_id res chain seq x y z
N MET A 1 -10.69 -15.40 -32.41
CA MET A 1 -9.68 -14.44 -31.90
C MET A 1 -9.03 -15.08 -30.68
N SER A 2 -7.75 -14.84 -30.45
CA SER A 2 -7.10 -15.28 -29.21
C SER A 2 -7.72 -14.53 -28.02
N ILE A 3 -7.67 -15.12 -26.82
CA ILE A 3 -8.16 -14.46 -25.60
C ILE A 3 -7.41 -13.14 -25.33
N LEU A 4 -6.12 -13.07 -25.69
CA LEU A 4 -5.35 -11.83 -25.59
C LEU A 4 -5.89 -10.76 -26.54
N ALA A 5 -6.14 -11.10 -27.81
CA ALA A 5 -6.69 -10.14 -28.78
C ALA A 5 -8.07 -9.63 -28.35
N GLU A 6 -8.91 -10.49 -27.76
CA GLU A 6 -10.19 -10.07 -27.18
C GLU A 6 -10.03 -9.09 -26.00
N ILE A 7 -9.08 -9.35 -25.09
CA ILE A 7 -8.82 -8.46 -23.95
C ILE A 7 -8.25 -7.13 -24.45
N GLN A 8 -7.35 -7.12 -25.43
CA GLN A 8 -6.82 -5.88 -26.01
C GLN A 8 -7.94 -5.05 -26.65
N HIS A 9 -8.79 -5.69 -27.46
CA HIS A 9 -9.91 -5.02 -28.12
C HIS A 9 -10.89 -4.42 -27.10
N ASP A 10 -11.22 -5.16 -26.06
CA ASP A 10 -12.11 -4.68 -25.00
C ASP A 10 -11.48 -3.55 -24.15
N ALA A 11 -10.17 -3.62 -23.91
CA ALA A 11 -9.45 -2.61 -23.12
C ALA A 11 -9.40 -1.24 -23.82
N ILE A 12 -9.31 -1.21 -25.15
CA ILE A 12 -9.36 0.04 -25.94
C ILE A 12 -10.79 0.50 -26.23
N ASN A 13 -11.79 -0.32 -25.94
CA ASN A 13 -13.19 0.02 -26.19
C ASN A 13 -13.79 0.79 -25.01
N PRO A 14 -14.25 2.04 -25.20
CA PRO A 14 -14.84 2.84 -24.13
C PRO A 14 -16.18 2.28 -23.65
N GLU A 15 -16.93 1.56 -24.50
CA GLU A 15 -18.27 1.03 -24.19
C GLU A 15 -18.23 -0.23 -23.33
N VAL A 16 -17.07 -0.89 -23.24
CA VAL A 16 -16.92 -2.11 -22.44
C VAL A 16 -16.71 -1.75 -20.97
N ARG A 17 -17.54 -2.34 -20.10
CA ARG A 17 -17.40 -2.22 -18.66
C ARG A 17 -16.11 -2.89 -18.18
N VAL A 18 -15.44 -2.28 -17.21
CA VAL A 18 -14.21 -2.79 -16.61
C VAL A 18 -14.45 -4.16 -15.98
N ALA A 19 -15.62 -4.36 -15.36
CA ALA A 19 -15.96 -5.66 -14.79
C ALA A 19 -16.01 -6.80 -15.83
N ASP A 20 -16.47 -6.51 -17.05
CA ASP A 20 -16.56 -7.52 -18.12
C ASP A 20 -15.18 -7.84 -18.70
N LEU A 21 -14.33 -6.81 -18.87
CA LEU A 21 -12.91 -6.97 -19.21
C LEU A 21 -12.17 -7.84 -18.18
N LEU A 22 -12.34 -7.54 -16.89
CA LEU A 22 -11.69 -8.27 -15.81
C LEU A 22 -12.14 -9.75 -15.72
N ARG A 23 -13.39 -10.08 -16.09
CA ARG A 23 -13.82 -11.49 -16.18
C ARG A 23 -13.05 -12.27 -17.25
N LYS A 24 -12.70 -11.63 -18.38
CA LYS A 24 -11.80 -12.23 -19.37
C LYS A 24 -10.38 -12.39 -18.82
N CYS A 25 -9.89 -11.41 -18.06
CA CYS A 25 -8.62 -11.51 -17.34
C CYS A 25 -8.61 -12.66 -16.33
N LEU A 26 -9.72 -12.89 -15.60
CA LEU A 26 -9.85 -14.01 -14.66
C LEU A 26 -9.76 -15.35 -15.36
N PHE A 27 -10.39 -15.47 -16.53
CA PHE A 27 -10.26 -16.65 -17.38
C PHE A 27 -8.81 -16.86 -17.82
N LEU A 28 -8.13 -15.81 -18.28
CA LEU A 28 -6.71 -15.84 -18.64
C LEU A 28 -5.83 -16.27 -17.45
N ALA A 29 -5.99 -15.64 -16.29
CA ALA A 29 -5.24 -15.96 -15.06
C ALA A 29 -5.44 -17.43 -14.63
N SER A 30 -6.67 -17.93 -14.76
CA SER A 30 -7.00 -19.32 -14.44
C SER A 30 -6.35 -20.33 -15.41
N LYS A 31 -6.01 -19.91 -16.63
CA LYS A 31 -5.31 -20.75 -17.63
C LYS A 31 -3.80 -20.69 -17.48
N THR A 32 -3.25 -19.54 -17.11
CA THR A 32 -1.80 -19.36 -16.90
C THR A 32 -1.31 -19.92 -15.57
N GLY A 33 -2.19 -20.01 -14.56
CA GLY A 33 -1.84 -20.48 -13.21
C GLY A 33 -1.20 -19.41 -12.33
N SER A 34 -1.20 -18.14 -12.75
CA SER A 34 -0.65 -17.04 -11.96
C SER A 34 -1.62 -16.63 -10.85
N ASP A 35 -1.31 -17.04 -9.61
CA ASP A 35 -2.14 -16.72 -8.44
C ASP A 35 -2.12 -15.22 -8.11
N ASP A 36 -0.99 -14.54 -8.26
CA ASP A 36 -0.88 -13.08 -8.05
C ASP A 36 -1.84 -12.31 -8.96
N PHE A 37 -1.80 -12.62 -10.27
CA PHE A 37 -2.68 -11.98 -11.24
C PHE A 37 -4.15 -12.31 -10.97
N LYS A 38 -4.44 -13.57 -10.64
CA LYS A 38 -5.80 -14.02 -10.30
C LYS A 38 -6.34 -13.28 -9.08
N ASN A 39 -5.56 -13.18 -8.00
CA ASN A 39 -5.95 -12.52 -6.76
C ASN A 39 -6.21 -11.03 -6.98
N TRP A 40 -5.36 -10.36 -7.76
CA TRP A 40 -5.61 -8.97 -8.13
C TRP A 40 -6.90 -8.78 -8.92
N VAL A 41 -7.16 -9.63 -9.93
CA VAL A 41 -8.43 -9.59 -10.67
C VAL A 41 -9.62 -9.80 -9.74
N LEU A 42 -9.52 -10.73 -8.79
CA LEU A 42 -10.57 -10.97 -7.80
C LEU A 42 -10.76 -9.77 -6.86
N HIS A 43 -9.70 -9.14 -6.36
CA HIS A 43 -9.82 -7.93 -5.53
C HIS A 43 -10.46 -6.76 -6.30
N GLU A 44 -10.16 -6.62 -7.58
CA GLU A 44 -10.81 -5.60 -8.42
C GLU A 44 -12.32 -5.89 -8.62
N LEU A 45 -12.70 -7.17 -8.76
CA LEU A 45 -14.08 -7.61 -8.97
C LEU A 45 -14.93 -7.67 -7.69
N ASP A 46 -14.36 -8.17 -6.59
CA ASP A 46 -15.06 -8.48 -5.33
C ASP A 46 -14.79 -7.42 -4.24
N GLY A 47 -13.80 -6.54 -4.47
CA GLY A 47 -13.37 -5.52 -3.53
C GLY A 47 -12.17 -5.96 -2.70
N TYR A 48 -11.50 -4.97 -2.12
CA TYR A 48 -10.31 -5.19 -1.31
C TYR A 48 -10.69 -5.46 0.16
N PRO A 49 -10.14 -6.52 0.79
CA PRO A 49 -10.50 -6.91 2.15
C PRO A 49 -9.88 -5.99 3.22
N SER A 50 -8.72 -5.41 2.94
CA SER A 50 -8.01 -4.46 3.82
C SER A 50 -7.66 -3.17 3.07
N TYR A 51 -7.44 -2.10 3.84
CA TYR A 51 -6.88 -0.85 3.33
C TYR A 51 -5.39 -0.99 2.94
N ASP A 52 -4.68 -1.96 3.53
CA ASP A 52 -3.24 -2.16 3.28
C ASP A 52 -2.97 -2.91 1.97
N ASP A 53 -3.96 -3.62 1.44
CA ASP A 53 -3.82 -4.47 0.24
C ASP A 53 -4.13 -3.71 -1.06
N VAL A 54 -4.44 -2.41 -0.98
CA VAL A 54 -4.87 -1.64 -2.15
C VAL A 54 -3.66 -1.14 -2.98
N PRO A 55 -3.73 -1.19 -4.31
CA PRO A 55 -2.74 -0.56 -5.17
C PRO A 55 -2.76 0.97 -5.06
N ASP A 56 -1.63 1.63 -5.33
CA ASP A 56 -1.50 3.10 -5.25
C ASP A 56 -2.57 3.87 -6.04
N TYR A 57 -3.00 3.35 -7.20
CA TYR A 57 -4.03 3.99 -8.01
C TYR A 57 -5.44 3.95 -7.38
N ARG A 58 -5.65 3.16 -6.31
CA ARG A 58 -6.87 3.15 -5.48
C ARG A 58 -6.83 4.19 -4.35
N ILE A 59 -5.70 4.88 -4.19
CA ILE A 59 -5.50 5.91 -3.16
C ILE A 59 -5.63 7.28 -3.81
N ILE A 60 -6.70 8.00 -3.47
CA ILE A 60 -7.01 9.29 -4.07
C ILE A 60 -6.89 10.42 -3.04
N SER A 61 -6.54 11.61 -3.54
CA SER A 61 -6.50 12.83 -2.72
C SER A 61 -7.89 13.21 -2.25
N CYS A 62 -7.99 13.69 -1.01
CA CYS A 62 -9.23 14.19 -0.44
C CYS A 62 -9.00 15.41 0.44
N HIS A 63 -10.09 16.07 0.80
CA HIS A 63 -10.09 17.15 1.79
C HIS A 63 -11.00 16.78 2.95
N SER A 64 -10.58 17.09 4.17
CA SER A 64 -11.40 16.86 5.35
C SER A 64 -12.29 18.08 5.63
N LYS A 65 -13.55 17.81 5.96
CA LYS A 65 -14.54 18.81 6.38
C LYS A 65 -15.33 18.31 7.58
N GLY A 66 -15.98 19.23 8.27
CA GLY A 66 -16.85 18.88 9.38
C GLY A 66 -17.99 19.85 9.66
N SER A 67 -18.88 19.40 10.52
CA SER A 67 -19.95 20.19 11.13
C SER A 67 -19.61 20.43 12.61
N PHE A 68 -19.73 21.68 13.04
CA PHE A 68 -19.28 22.13 14.36
C PHE A 68 -20.39 22.84 15.10
N SER A 69 -20.64 22.42 16.34
CA SER A 69 -21.55 23.11 17.26
C SER A 69 -20.83 24.24 17.99
N ARG A 70 -21.53 25.34 18.22
CA ARG A 70 -21.09 26.43 19.10
C ARG A 70 -22.30 27.02 19.81
N TYR A 71 -22.05 27.91 20.77
CA TYR A 71 -23.14 28.69 21.36
C TYR A 71 -23.90 29.45 20.25
N GLY A 72 -25.21 29.19 20.15
CA GLY A 72 -26.09 29.84 19.16
C GLY A 72 -26.23 29.11 17.82
N GLY A 73 -25.69 27.89 17.62
CA GLY A 73 -26.03 27.06 16.46
C GLY A 73 -24.96 26.08 15.98
N ILE A 74 -25.18 25.54 14.78
CA ILE A 74 -24.27 24.60 14.11
C ILE A 74 -23.77 25.23 12.80
N LEU A 75 -22.45 25.23 12.62
CA LEU A 75 -21.81 25.57 11.35
C LEU A 75 -21.50 24.26 10.60
N LYS A 76 -21.82 24.20 9.32
CA LYS A 76 -21.65 23.00 8.48
C LYS A 76 -20.63 23.23 7.38
N ASN A 77 -20.02 22.16 6.91
CA ASN A 77 -19.08 22.14 5.79
C ASN A 77 -17.83 23.04 6.01
N LEU A 78 -17.36 23.13 7.25
CA LEU A 78 -16.12 23.85 7.56
C LEU A 78 -14.90 22.96 7.20
N PRO A 79 -13.84 23.52 6.61
CA PRO A 79 -12.63 22.76 6.31
C PRO A 79 -11.92 22.31 7.60
N ILE A 80 -11.31 21.14 7.58
CA ILE A 80 -10.45 20.69 8.68
C ILE A 80 -9.02 20.71 8.16
N ASP A 81 -8.18 21.54 8.75
CA ASP A 81 -6.74 21.48 8.53
C ASP A 81 -6.17 20.32 9.35
N LEU A 82 -5.59 19.32 8.69
CA LEU A 82 -5.01 18.18 9.38
C LEU A 82 -3.67 18.50 10.03
N SER A 83 -2.98 19.57 9.60
CA SER A 83 -1.66 19.94 10.13
C SER A 83 -1.69 20.42 11.59
N ILE A 84 -2.87 20.80 12.10
CA ILE A 84 -3.07 21.17 13.50
C ILE A 84 -3.39 19.96 14.40
N LEU A 85 -3.60 18.79 13.80
CA LEU A 85 -3.86 17.53 14.50
C LEU A 85 -2.57 16.69 14.60
N PRO A 86 -2.51 15.70 15.50
CA PRO A 86 -1.40 14.74 15.53
C PRO A 86 -1.20 14.05 14.17
N GLU A 87 0.04 13.69 13.85
CA GLU A 87 0.45 13.13 12.55
C GLU A 87 -0.37 11.90 12.13
N GLU A 88 -0.74 11.05 13.08
CA GLU A 88 -1.62 9.88 12.89
C GLU A 88 -2.93 10.23 12.16
N TYR A 89 -3.52 11.41 12.41
CA TYR A 89 -4.74 11.85 11.75
C TYR A 89 -4.48 12.27 10.30
N THR A 90 -3.30 12.79 10.00
CA THR A 90 -2.90 13.13 8.64
C THR A 90 -2.75 11.85 7.80
N GLU A 91 -2.20 10.79 8.38
CA GLU A 91 -2.11 9.49 7.71
C GLU A 91 -3.49 8.85 7.49
N LEU A 92 -4.34 8.85 8.53
CA LEU A 92 -5.67 8.23 8.48
C LEU A 92 -6.67 8.98 7.58
N PHE A 93 -6.62 10.31 7.58
CA PHE A 93 -7.65 11.14 6.94
C PHE A 93 -7.13 12.03 5.81
N GLY A 94 -5.82 12.10 5.58
CA GLY A 94 -5.23 12.88 4.48
C GLY A 94 -5.40 12.24 3.10
N LYS A 95 -5.79 10.96 3.05
CA LYS A 95 -6.02 10.19 1.83
C LYS A 95 -7.37 9.47 1.91
N MET A 96 -7.96 9.20 0.76
CA MET A 96 -9.15 8.37 0.65
C MET A 96 -8.77 7.07 -0.07
N VAL A 97 -8.94 5.95 0.63
CA VAL A 97 -8.68 4.61 0.11
C VAL A 97 -9.97 4.00 -0.43
N VAL A 98 -9.99 3.60 -1.70
CA VAL A 98 -11.18 3.07 -2.38
C VAL A 98 -11.10 1.55 -2.53
N THR A 99 -11.72 0.84 -1.58
CA THR A 99 -11.74 -0.64 -1.53
C THR A 99 -12.91 -1.26 -2.31
N ASN A 100 -13.87 -0.47 -2.78
CA ASN A 100 -15.06 -0.96 -3.46
C ASN A 100 -14.74 -1.65 -4.79
N THR A 101 -15.62 -2.58 -5.18
CA THR A 101 -15.56 -3.27 -6.48
C THR A 101 -15.58 -2.27 -7.64
N VAL A 102 -14.97 -2.63 -8.77
CA VAL A 102 -15.06 -1.80 -9.99
C VAL A 102 -16.51 -1.59 -10.43
N ALA A 103 -17.38 -2.59 -10.24
CA ALA A 103 -18.79 -2.49 -10.61
C ALA A 103 -19.55 -1.49 -9.72
N SER A 104 -19.20 -1.41 -8.43
CA SER A 104 -19.73 -0.41 -7.51
C SER A 104 -19.27 0.99 -7.91
N ILE A 105 -18.02 1.15 -8.35
CA ILE A 105 -17.49 2.43 -8.83
C ILE A 105 -18.20 2.86 -10.12
N GLU A 106 -18.37 1.95 -11.08
CA GLU A 106 -19.15 2.20 -12.31
C GLU A 106 -20.59 2.60 -11.99
N GLY A 107 -21.25 1.89 -11.08
CA GLY A 107 -22.60 2.20 -10.63
C GLY A 107 -22.69 3.58 -9.97
N LEU A 108 -21.71 3.94 -9.14
CA LEU A 108 -21.61 5.26 -8.52
C LEU A 108 -21.51 6.37 -9.59
N LEU A 109 -20.65 6.19 -10.60
CA LEU A 109 -20.46 7.16 -11.68
C LEU A 109 -21.72 7.35 -12.55
N GLN A 110 -22.52 6.30 -12.72
CA GLN A 110 -23.75 6.36 -13.51
C GLN A 110 -24.94 6.96 -12.75
N THR A 111 -25.02 6.72 -11.45
CA THR A 111 -26.23 7.03 -10.65
C THR A 111 -26.08 8.26 -9.77
N SER A 112 -24.86 8.71 -9.48
CA SER A 112 -24.64 9.85 -8.59
C SER A 112 -25.03 11.17 -9.25
N GLU A 113 -25.97 11.88 -8.64
CA GLU A 113 -26.27 13.28 -8.97
C GLU A 113 -25.22 14.24 -8.37
N SER A 114 -24.49 13.79 -7.33
CA SER A 114 -23.45 14.56 -6.66
C SER A 114 -22.11 14.45 -7.39
N GLN A 115 -21.42 15.58 -7.51
CA GLN A 115 -20.03 15.63 -8.00
C GLN A 115 -18.99 15.35 -6.91
N ILE A 116 -19.46 15.09 -5.68
CA ILE A 116 -18.63 14.88 -4.49
C ILE A 116 -18.97 13.52 -3.88
N VAL A 117 -17.93 12.75 -3.59
CA VAL A 117 -17.99 11.53 -2.79
C VAL A 117 -17.52 11.85 -1.38
N LYS A 118 -18.25 11.37 -0.37
CA LYS A 118 -17.95 11.57 1.04
C LYS A 118 -17.65 10.23 1.72
N SER A 119 -16.65 10.23 2.59
CA SER A 119 -16.34 9.13 3.50
C SER A 119 -16.23 9.69 4.91
N ASN A 120 -17.12 9.25 5.80
CA ASN A 120 -17.15 9.75 7.16
C ASN A 120 -15.92 9.27 7.93
N TRP A 121 -15.39 10.15 8.79
CA TRP A 121 -14.41 9.73 9.77
C TRP A 121 -15.07 8.74 10.73
N ASN A 122 -14.26 7.88 11.32
CA ASN A 122 -14.78 7.04 12.39
C ASN A 122 -15.20 7.94 13.59
N ALA A 123 -16.25 7.51 14.30
CA ALA A 123 -16.85 8.32 15.35
C ALA A 123 -15.90 8.55 16.54
N GLU A 124 -15.01 7.59 16.80
CA GLU A 124 -14.02 7.66 17.86
C GLU A 124 -12.97 8.75 17.60
N ALA A 125 -12.38 8.76 16.41
CA ALA A 125 -11.43 9.76 15.96
C ALA A 125 -12.05 11.15 15.99
N THR A 126 -13.28 11.29 15.48
CA THR A 126 -14.03 12.56 15.53
C THR A 126 -14.20 13.06 16.96
N ARG A 127 -14.55 12.16 17.90
CA ARG A 127 -14.70 12.50 19.32
C ARG A 127 -13.39 12.96 19.95
N LEU A 128 -12.27 12.29 19.64
CA LEU A 128 -10.95 12.57 20.21
C LEU A 128 -10.38 13.95 19.83
N VAL A 129 -10.83 14.53 18.71
CA VAL A 129 -10.39 15.85 18.23
C VAL A 129 -11.49 16.90 18.24
N SER A 130 -12.65 16.60 18.85
CA SER A 130 -13.86 17.41 18.76
C SER A 130 -13.64 18.88 19.11
N ASP A 131 -12.89 19.17 20.17
CA ASP A 131 -12.62 20.52 20.69
C ASP A 131 -11.25 21.07 20.25
N LYS A 132 -10.50 20.34 19.41
CA LYS A 132 -9.12 20.68 19.02
C LYS A 132 -9.01 21.39 17.68
N ILE A 133 -10.05 21.32 16.84
CA ILE A 133 -10.00 21.86 15.47
C ILE A 133 -10.31 23.36 15.44
N TYR A 134 -11.41 23.78 16.08
CA TYR A 134 -11.85 25.18 16.10
C TYR A 134 -12.09 25.65 17.53
N GLN A 135 -11.45 26.77 17.89
CA GLN A 135 -11.59 27.33 19.23
C GLN A 135 -13.06 27.69 19.55
N GLY A 136 -13.55 27.19 20.68
CA GLY A 136 -14.91 27.46 21.16
C GLY A 136 -16.01 26.73 20.37
N MET A 137 -15.65 25.72 19.57
CA MET A 137 -16.57 24.88 18.83
C MET A 137 -16.29 23.40 19.10
N TYR A 138 -17.30 22.56 18.91
CA TYR A 138 -17.18 21.10 19.06
C TYR A 138 -17.58 20.42 17.76
N CYS A 139 -16.68 19.60 17.20
CA CYS A 139 -16.93 18.78 16.02
C CYS A 139 -18.02 17.74 16.31
N ILE A 140 -19.10 17.79 15.54
CA ILE A 140 -20.22 16.86 15.64
C ILE A 140 -20.04 15.71 14.65
N GLU A 141 -19.53 16.04 13.47
CA GLU A 141 -19.35 15.14 12.34
C GLU A 141 -18.16 15.62 11.52
N ALA A 142 -17.30 14.69 11.11
CA ALA A 142 -16.21 14.94 10.19
C ALA A 142 -16.21 13.90 9.07
N TRP A 143 -15.83 14.32 7.87
CA TRP A 143 -15.74 13.46 6.70
C TRP A 143 -14.62 13.92 5.77
N ASN A 144 -14.08 12.97 5.03
CA ASN A 144 -13.29 13.24 3.84
C ASN A 144 -14.21 13.37 2.64
N GLU A 145 -13.93 14.34 1.79
CA GLU A 145 -14.60 14.47 0.51
C GLU A 145 -13.62 14.59 -0.64
N THR A 146 -14.02 14.06 -1.77
CA THR A 146 -13.25 14.07 -3.00
C THR A 146 -14.16 14.20 -4.20
N ALA A 147 -13.61 14.58 -5.35
CA ALA A 147 -14.39 14.76 -6.56
C ALA A 147 -14.68 13.40 -7.22
N ILE A 148 -15.92 13.19 -7.65
CA ILE A 148 -16.36 11.91 -8.21
C ILE A 148 -15.57 11.47 -9.45
N HIS A 149 -15.07 12.41 -10.25
CA HIS A 149 -14.25 12.11 -11.43
C HIS A 149 -12.91 11.42 -11.09
N LEU A 150 -12.43 11.49 -9.84
CA LEU A 150 -11.26 10.71 -9.45
C LEU A 150 -11.56 9.20 -9.42
N MET A 151 -12.83 8.82 -9.28
CA MET A 151 -13.26 7.42 -9.38
C MET A 151 -13.18 6.88 -10.80
N SER A 152 -13.42 7.72 -11.83
CA SER A 152 -13.19 7.29 -13.22
C SER A 152 -11.71 7.09 -13.50
N GLY A 153 -10.83 7.88 -12.89
CA GLY A 153 -9.38 7.68 -12.97
C GLY A 153 -8.92 6.30 -12.45
N ILE A 154 -9.61 5.75 -11.45
CA ILE A 154 -9.36 4.38 -10.97
C ILE A 154 -9.69 3.37 -12.08
N LEU A 155 -10.89 3.48 -12.68
CA LEU A 155 -11.34 2.57 -13.74
C LEU A 155 -10.41 2.62 -14.96
N ASP A 156 -9.99 3.82 -15.36
CA ASP A 156 -9.05 4.02 -16.47
C ASP A 156 -7.68 3.43 -16.16
N SER A 157 -7.22 3.55 -14.90
CA SER A 157 -5.97 2.94 -14.44
C SER A 157 -6.05 1.42 -14.57
N VAL A 158 -7.15 0.79 -14.14
CA VAL A 158 -7.36 -0.66 -14.29
C VAL A 158 -7.33 -1.09 -15.76
N LYS A 159 -8.07 -0.40 -16.65
CA LYS A 159 -8.02 -0.69 -18.10
C LYS A 159 -6.61 -0.57 -18.66
N THR A 160 -5.89 0.49 -18.30
CA THR A 160 -4.52 0.73 -18.75
C THR A 160 -3.59 -0.38 -18.29
N LYS A 161 -3.68 -0.81 -17.02
CA LYS A 161 -2.86 -1.89 -16.47
C LYS A 161 -3.15 -3.22 -17.15
N VAL A 162 -4.42 -3.56 -17.38
CA VAL A 162 -4.82 -4.75 -18.13
C VAL A 162 -4.23 -4.74 -19.53
N LEU A 163 -4.35 -3.63 -20.25
CA LEU A 163 -3.79 -3.49 -21.60
C LEU A 163 -2.27 -3.66 -21.59
N SER A 164 -1.57 -3.02 -20.65
CA SER A 164 -0.12 -3.17 -20.50
C SER A 164 0.29 -4.63 -20.24
N ILE A 165 -0.45 -5.35 -19.38
CA ILE A 165 -0.15 -6.76 -19.08
C ILE A 165 -0.24 -7.59 -20.35
N VAL A 166 -1.33 -7.43 -21.10
CA VAL A 166 -1.54 -8.24 -22.30
C VAL A 166 -0.53 -7.92 -23.41
N LEU A 167 -0.18 -6.64 -23.60
CA LEU A 167 0.85 -6.26 -24.58
C LEU A 167 2.24 -6.79 -24.20
N GLU A 168 2.62 -6.74 -22.91
CA GLU A 168 3.90 -7.28 -22.46
C GLU A 168 3.93 -8.82 -22.53
N LEU A 169 2.81 -9.48 -22.27
CA LEU A 169 2.67 -10.93 -22.47
C LEU A 169 2.86 -11.32 -23.94
N GLU A 170 2.20 -10.62 -24.86
CA GLU A 170 2.31 -10.86 -26.31
C GLU A 170 3.77 -10.69 -26.79
N ASN A 171 4.48 -9.67 -26.29
CA ASN A 171 5.89 -9.45 -26.62
C ASN A 171 6.82 -10.56 -26.11
N LYS A 172 6.55 -11.12 -24.93
CA LYS A 172 7.41 -12.16 -24.31
C LYS A 172 7.09 -13.58 -24.77
N LEU A 173 5.89 -13.78 -25.32
CA LEU A 173 5.40 -15.08 -25.75
C LEU A 173 4.90 -14.96 -27.21
N PRO A 174 5.83 -14.82 -28.18
CA PRO A 174 5.47 -14.88 -29.59
C PRO A 174 4.81 -16.24 -29.90
N ASP A 175 3.69 -16.22 -30.64
CA ASP A 175 2.81 -17.37 -30.97
C ASP A 175 1.71 -17.76 -29.94
N ILE A 176 1.29 -16.87 -29.03
CA ILE A 176 0.12 -17.12 -28.14
C ILE A 176 -1.19 -17.43 -28.89
N GLU A 177 -1.27 -17.23 -30.20
CA GLU A 177 -2.53 -17.40 -30.94
C GLU A 177 -3.13 -18.82 -30.87
N GLU A 178 -2.37 -19.86 -30.53
CA GLU A 178 -2.92 -21.22 -30.34
C GLU A 178 -2.19 -22.10 -29.31
N VAL A 179 -1.18 -21.58 -28.59
CA VAL A 179 -0.53 -22.37 -27.54
C VAL A 179 -1.52 -22.52 -26.39
N LYS A 180 -1.91 -23.76 -26.12
CA LYS A 180 -2.63 -24.15 -24.90
C LYS A 180 -1.94 -23.48 -23.71
N LEU A 181 -2.45 -22.34 -23.26
CA LEU A 181 -2.02 -21.64 -22.05
C LEU A 181 -1.82 -22.70 -20.97
N SER A 182 -0.55 -22.94 -20.66
CA SER A 182 -0.12 -24.05 -19.83
C SER A 182 0.55 -23.48 -18.59
N LYS A 183 0.63 -24.26 -17.51
CA LYS A 183 1.32 -23.84 -16.28
C LYS A 183 2.80 -23.47 -16.50
N LEU A 184 3.37 -23.74 -17.68
CA LEU A 184 4.74 -23.36 -18.04
C LEU A 184 4.92 -21.83 -18.15
N ASP A 185 3.84 -21.09 -18.42
CA ASP A 185 3.85 -19.64 -18.65
C ASP A 185 3.65 -18.82 -17.36
N GLU A 186 3.41 -19.50 -16.23
CA GLU A 186 3.11 -18.89 -14.93
C GLU A 186 4.17 -17.86 -14.52
N LYS A 187 5.46 -18.21 -14.62
CA LYS A 187 6.57 -17.33 -14.23
C LYS A 187 6.61 -16.05 -15.06
N VAL A 188 6.39 -16.16 -16.38
CA VAL A 188 6.39 -15.00 -17.28
C VAL A 188 5.21 -14.09 -16.94
N VAL A 189 4.04 -14.67 -16.70
CA VAL A 189 2.82 -13.93 -16.37
C VAL A 189 2.94 -13.23 -15.03
N THR A 190 3.40 -13.93 -14.00
CA THR A 190 3.63 -13.36 -12.67
C THR A 190 4.68 -12.24 -12.73
N GLN A 191 5.75 -12.39 -13.51
CA GLN A 191 6.76 -11.35 -13.66
C GLN A 191 6.20 -10.10 -14.38
N VAL A 192 5.48 -10.28 -15.49
CA VAL A 192 4.83 -9.17 -16.22
C VAL A 192 3.83 -8.45 -15.32
N PHE A 193 2.98 -9.22 -14.63
CA PHE A 193 1.98 -8.70 -13.71
C PHE A 193 2.63 -7.83 -12.62
N ASN A 194 3.63 -8.36 -11.92
CA ASN A 194 4.27 -7.64 -10.81
C ASN A 194 4.97 -6.37 -11.28
N ASN A 195 5.65 -6.40 -12.44
CA ASN A 195 6.29 -5.21 -13.02
C ASN A 195 5.28 -4.08 -13.32
N ILE A 196 4.06 -4.44 -13.73
CA ILE A 196 3.06 -3.46 -14.17
C ILE A 196 2.20 -2.96 -13.00
N ILE A 197 1.75 -3.84 -12.12
CA ILE A 197 0.87 -3.50 -11.00
C ILE A 197 1.66 -2.86 -9.86
N ASN A 198 2.78 -3.45 -9.48
CA ASN A 198 3.60 -2.96 -8.36
C ASN A 198 4.67 -1.95 -8.82
N GLY A 199 4.75 -1.69 -10.15
CA GLY A 199 5.77 -0.86 -10.76
C GLY A 199 7.14 -1.55 -10.81
N ASN A 200 8.19 -0.80 -11.14
CA ASN A 200 9.59 -1.25 -11.07
C ASN A 200 10.07 -1.54 -9.63
N ALA A 201 9.14 -1.85 -8.71
CA ALA A 201 9.40 -2.47 -7.43
C ALA A 201 9.80 -3.93 -7.69
N ASN A 202 11.03 -4.10 -8.20
CA ASN A 202 11.81 -5.31 -8.26
C ASN A 202 11.11 -6.58 -8.77
N ILE A 203 11.74 -7.21 -9.75
CA ILE A 203 11.63 -8.65 -10.01
C ILE A 203 11.88 -9.38 -8.68
N ALA A 204 10.83 -9.69 -7.92
CA ALA A 204 10.93 -10.23 -6.57
C ALA A 204 9.84 -11.26 -6.25
N ASN A 205 9.10 -11.76 -7.24
CA ASN A 205 8.26 -12.94 -7.07
C ASN A 205 8.72 -14.03 -8.06
N SER A 206 9.16 -15.16 -7.50
CA SER A 206 9.63 -16.40 -8.15
C SER A 206 11.08 -16.46 -8.63
N GLY A 207 12.01 -16.59 -7.68
CA GLY A 207 13.32 -17.17 -7.91
C GLY A 207 14.15 -17.22 -6.64
N GLU A 208 14.90 -18.30 -6.42
CA GLU A 208 15.79 -18.60 -5.28
C GLU A 208 16.85 -17.50 -4.93
N ASN A 209 16.83 -16.36 -5.63
CA ASN A 209 17.69 -15.20 -5.41
C ASN A 209 17.16 -14.23 -4.32
N PHE A 210 15.97 -14.47 -3.75
CA PHE A 210 15.40 -13.64 -2.67
C PHE A 210 16.21 -13.70 -1.36
N THR A 211 16.97 -14.78 -1.12
CA THR A 211 17.91 -14.77 0.02
C THR A 211 19.01 -13.72 -0.13
N GLN A 212 19.31 -13.25 -1.35
CA GLN A 212 20.45 -12.37 -1.57
C GLN A 212 20.07 -10.88 -1.58
N ASN A 213 18.92 -10.48 -2.14
CA ASN A 213 18.57 -9.06 -2.24
C ASN A 213 17.89 -8.49 -0.99
N LEU A 214 17.07 -9.28 -0.27
CA LEU A 214 16.66 -8.93 1.10
C LEU A 214 17.86 -8.89 2.03
N GLN A 215 18.83 -9.82 1.88
CA GLN A 215 20.09 -9.71 2.62
C GLN A 215 20.82 -8.43 2.28
N VAL A 216 20.87 -7.98 1.02
CA VAL A 216 21.57 -6.74 0.67
C VAL A 216 20.92 -5.50 1.30
N GLN A 217 19.60 -5.34 1.22
CA GLN A 217 18.91 -4.18 1.82
C GLN A 217 18.84 -4.22 3.36
N SER A 218 18.60 -5.40 3.95
CA SER A 218 18.70 -5.57 5.41
C SER A 218 20.13 -5.36 5.89
N ASN A 219 21.14 -5.81 5.13
CA ASN A 219 22.55 -5.59 5.47
C ASN A 219 22.90 -4.10 5.43
N GLU A 220 22.46 -3.35 4.42
CA GLU A 220 22.72 -1.90 4.35
C GLU A 220 22.10 -1.12 5.51
N LEU A 221 20.87 -1.47 5.92
CA LEU A 221 20.22 -0.83 7.07
C LEU A 221 20.94 -1.19 8.38
N VAL A 222 21.28 -2.46 8.55
CA VAL A 222 22.03 -2.95 9.71
C VAL A 222 23.44 -2.34 9.76
N ASP A 223 24.13 -2.23 8.62
CA ASP A 223 25.47 -1.64 8.52
C ASP A 223 25.47 -0.15 8.84
N LYS A 224 24.44 0.59 8.42
CA LYS A 224 24.26 1.99 8.82
C LYS A 224 24.07 2.15 10.32
N LEU A 225 23.20 1.34 10.93
CA LEU A 225 22.97 1.36 12.37
C LEU A 225 24.25 0.99 13.15
N VAL A 226 24.97 -0.05 12.72
CA VAL A 226 26.25 -0.44 13.34
C VAL A 226 27.28 0.68 13.21
N HIS A 227 27.34 1.36 12.06
CA HIS A 227 28.27 2.48 11.87
C HIS A 227 27.98 3.65 12.83
N GLU A 228 26.72 4.05 12.97
CA GLU A 228 26.31 5.11 13.91
C GLU A 228 26.58 4.73 15.38
N LEU A 229 26.37 3.45 15.72
CA LEU A 229 26.72 2.91 17.05
C LEU A 229 28.24 2.94 17.30
N ILE A 230 29.06 2.59 16.31
CA ILE A 230 30.53 2.69 16.40
C ILE A 230 30.98 4.14 16.54
N ASP A 231 30.36 5.07 15.83
CA ASP A 231 30.68 6.49 15.96
C ASP A 231 30.28 7.07 17.33
N LEU A 232 29.16 6.62 17.90
CA LEU A 232 28.83 6.91 19.29
C LEU A 232 29.85 6.30 20.27
N LYS A 233 30.31 5.08 20.02
CA LYS A 233 31.35 4.42 20.82
C LYS A 233 32.67 5.20 20.77
N ARG A 234 33.06 5.74 19.61
CA ARG A 234 34.25 6.60 19.45
C ARG A 234 34.17 7.90 20.25
N GLN A 235 32.96 8.37 20.56
CA GLN A 235 32.73 9.51 21.45
C GLN A 235 32.83 9.14 22.95
N GLY A 236 33.13 7.87 23.28
CA GLY A 236 33.36 7.40 24.65
C GLY A 236 32.10 7.21 25.49
N LYS A 237 30.92 7.08 24.86
CA LYS A 237 29.63 6.94 25.55
C LYS A 237 29.15 5.49 25.53
N ASP A 238 28.68 5.00 26.68
CA ASP A 238 27.95 3.73 26.84
C ASP A 238 28.54 2.53 26.08
N CYS A 239 29.87 2.43 26.07
CA CYS A 239 30.63 1.47 25.25
C CYS A 239 30.20 0.01 25.46
N GLU A 240 29.90 -0.40 26.70
CA GLU A 240 29.46 -1.76 27.03
C GLU A 240 28.06 -2.09 26.46
N VAL A 241 27.16 -1.10 26.49
CA VAL A 241 25.80 -1.24 25.94
C VAL A 241 25.87 -1.31 24.42
N ILE A 242 26.73 -0.50 23.80
CA ILE A 242 26.95 -0.48 22.36
C ILE A 242 27.55 -1.81 21.87
N ASP A 243 28.55 -2.37 22.57
CA ASP A 243 29.15 -3.65 22.17
C ASP A 243 28.15 -4.81 22.25
N CYS A 244 27.30 -4.80 23.28
CA CYS A 244 26.19 -5.73 23.39
C CYS A 244 25.17 -5.55 22.25
N LEU A 245 24.82 -4.31 21.90
CA LEU A 245 23.86 -3.98 20.84
C LEU A 245 24.35 -4.38 19.45
N ILE A 246 25.60 -4.07 19.09
CA ILE A 246 26.16 -4.40 17.77
C ILE A 246 26.03 -5.90 17.52
N SER A 247 26.35 -6.73 18.51
CA SER A 247 26.22 -8.19 18.40
C SER A 247 24.79 -8.65 18.09
N HIS A 248 23.78 -8.01 18.70
CA HIS A 248 22.37 -8.34 18.48
C HIS A 248 21.86 -7.78 17.13
N VAL A 249 22.29 -6.57 16.77
CA VAL A 249 21.95 -5.89 15.52
C VAL A 249 22.53 -6.65 14.31
N GLU A 250 23.77 -7.13 14.38
CA GLU A 250 24.35 -7.96 13.31
C GLU A 250 23.66 -9.32 13.17
N SER A 251 23.15 -9.88 14.28
CA SER A 251 22.46 -11.17 14.25
C SER A 251 21.13 -11.16 13.48
N ILE A 252 20.59 -9.96 13.16
CA ILE A 252 19.43 -9.77 12.28
C ILE A 252 19.72 -10.24 10.85
N LYS A 253 20.97 -10.08 10.38
CA LYS A 253 21.38 -10.44 9.01
C LYS A 253 21.21 -11.92 8.66
N GLN A 254 21.11 -12.77 9.69
CA GLN A 254 21.00 -14.23 9.53
C GLN A 254 19.61 -14.78 9.83
N VAL A 255 18.64 -13.92 10.16
CA VAL A 255 17.27 -14.35 10.44
C VAL A 255 16.56 -14.75 9.15
N LYS A 256 15.87 -15.90 9.20
CA LYS A 256 15.03 -16.39 8.09
C LYS A 256 13.55 -16.47 8.45
N ASP A 257 13.23 -16.40 9.74
CA ASP A 257 11.89 -16.53 10.27
C ASP A 257 11.38 -15.20 10.84
N ARG A 258 10.12 -14.87 10.56
CA ARG A 258 9.49 -13.61 10.96
C ARG A 258 9.38 -13.46 12.47
N GLN A 259 9.01 -14.53 13.18
CA GLN A 259 8.83 -14.49 14.63
C GLN A 259 10.19 -14.32 15.32
N GLU A 260 11.23 -15.00 14.83
CA GLU A 260 12.62 -14.81 15.29
C GLU A 260 13.12 -13.37 15.05
N GLY A 261 12.75 -12.76 13.91
CA GLY A 261 13.12 -11.37 13.57
C GLY A 261 12.53 -10.35 14.53
N LEU A 262 11.23 -10.44 14.77
CA LEU A 262 10.52 -9.54 15.70
C LEU A 262 11.01 -9.69 17.14
N GLU A 263 11.34 -10.91 17.59
CA GLU A 263 11.93 -11.15 18.91
C GLU A 263 13.31 -10.49 19.06
N LYS A 264 14.15 -10.55 18.03
CA LYS A 264 15.46 -9.89 18.04
C LYS A 264 15.34 -8.37 18.03
N VAL A 265 14.40 -7.80 17.27
CA VAL A 265 14.15 -6.35 17.27
C VAL A 265 13.65 -5.89 18.65
N ALA A 266 12.73 -6.61 19.28
CA ALA A 266 12.28 -6.32 20.64
C ALA A 266 13.43 -6.35 21.65
N LYS A 267 14.35 -7.32 21.52
CA LYS A 267 15.54 -7.42 22.37
C LYS A 267 16.49 -6.24 22.16
N ILE A 268 16.69 -5.78 20.93
CA ILE A 268 17.49 -4.59 20.59
C ILE A 268 16.87 -3.33 21.24
N SER A 269 15.56 -3.16 21.14
CA SER A 269 14.84 -2.05 21.77
C SER A 269 14.99 -2.07 23.30
N SER A 270 14.91 -3.25 23.92
CA SER A 270 15.09 -3.41 25.37
C SER A 270 16.51 -3.08 25.84
N ILE A 271 17.54 -3.50 25.10
CA ILE A 271 18.93 -3.17 25.44
C ILE A 271 19.18 -1.67 25.26
N ALA A 272 18.67 -1.07 24.17
CA ALA A 272 18.80 0.35 23.90
C ALA A 272 18.11 1.23 24.95
N ALA A 273 16.97 0.78 25.49
CA ALA A 273 16.25 1.51 26.55
C ALA A 273 17.06 1.69 27.85
N ASN A 274 18.10 0.89 28.07
CA ASN A 274 18.99 1.01 29.22
C ASN A 274 20.06 2.11 29.06
N SER A 275 20.11 2.81 27.91
CA SER A 275 21.01 3.94 27.67
C SER A 275 20.25 5.13 27.08
N VAL A 276 20.32 6.27 27.77
CA VAL A 276 19.72 7.54 27.34
C VAL A 276 20.40 8.09 26.08
N THR A 277 21.65 7.68 25.80
CA THR A 277 22.39 8.16 24.62
C THR A 277 22.19 7.27 23.39
N VAL A 278 21.91 5.98 23.60
CA VAL A 278 21.75 5.01 22.52
C VAL A 278 20.28 4.87 22.07
N LEU A 279 19.32 5.02 22.99
CA LEU A 279 17.90 4.91 22.70
C LEU A 279 17.41 5.80 21.55
N PRO A 280 17.80 7.08 21.44
CA PRO A 280 17.34 7.94 20.33
C PRO A 280 17.83 7.46 18.97
N VAL A 281 19.06 6.95 18.90
CA VAL A 281 19.66 6.45 17.65
C VAL A 281 18.97 5.17 17.23
N VAL A 282 18.87 4.19 18.13
CA VAL A 282 18.19 2.92 17.82
C VAL A 282 16.71 3.14 17.52
N GLY A 283 16.05 4.08 18.22
CA GLY A 283 14.64 4.43 18.03
C GLY A 283 14.27 4.83 16.60
N MET A 284 15.16 5.54 15.89
CA MET A 284 14.95 5.94 14.49
C MET A 284 14.97 4.76 13.51
N TYR A 285 15.52 3.62 13.93
CA TYR A 285 15.69 2.42 13.10
C TYR A 285 14.68 1.31 13.46
N ILE A 286 14.03 1.33 14.63
CA ILE A 286 13.10 0.27 15.06
C ILE A 286 11.98 0.04 14.03
N GLY A 287 11.30 1.09 13.56
CA GLY A 287 10.23 0.95 12.57
C GLY A 287 10.72 0.28 11.27
N LYS A 288 11.86 0.74 10.75
CA LYS A 288 12.48 0.19 9.55
C LYS A 288 12.96 -1.26 9.74
N LEU A 289 13.43 -1.60 10.94
CA LEU A 289 13.84 -2.97 11.29
C LEU A 289 12.63 -3.90 11.41
N ILE A 290 11.47 -3.42 11.85
CA ILE A 290 10.21 -4.18 11.87
C ILE A 290 9.72 -4.41 10.44
N GLU A 291 9.78 -3.39 9.58
CA GLU A 291 9.43 -3.47 8.16
C GLU A 291 10.24 -4.53 7.37
N LEU A 292 11.47 -4.85 7.80
CA LEU A 292 12.25 -5.95 7.20
C LEU A 292 11.60 -7.34 7.39
N PHE A 293 10.67 -7.46 8.32
CA PHE A 293 9.99 -8.71 8.69
C PHE A 293 8.46 -8.63 8.52
N SER A 294 7.95 -7.59 7.86
CA SER A 294 6.54 -7.43 7.48
C SER A 294 6.27 -8.08 6.13
#